data_AF-A0A849DZ04-F1
#
_entry.id   AF-A0A849DZ04-F1
#
_cell.length_a   1.000
_cell.length_b   1.000
_cell.length_c   1.000
_cell.angle_alpha   90.00
_cell.angle_beta   90.00
_cell.angle_gamma   90.00
#
_symmetry.space_group_name_H-M   'P 1'
#
loop_
_entity.id
_entity.type
_entity.pdbx_description
1 polymer ?
#
loop_
_entity_poly.entity_id
_entity_poly.type
_entity_poly.pdbx_seq_one_letter_code
_entity_poly.pdbx_strand_id
1 'polypeptide(L)'
;MKIYHLLVGLILGSIFAPQQLLAEGSNTMQDKIVIAHRGASGYLPEHTLAAKAMAYAMGADYIEQDVVMTKDNQVIVLHDPFLDAVTDVADKFPKRYRIWGGKRRWLAMDFTLAEIKTLKAGEAFNLDENGQPVAKYAERFPLFKSDFQIATLAEEIELIQGLNKSTGQDTGIYVEIKSPFYHRQEGKDITRKTLDILKSYGYTHADDKAYIQCFDPDELKRIKNELMPNMGMKLKLVQLIAETDWQETKRIEDGQLVNYSYDWFFEPGAMAKVAEYAQGIGPWFPMLVEADDTAGIKPSTMLKEAKATGLIIHPFTFRKDPGQIPPFAKDFDDFLDIYYRQLDVQGVFTDFPDLAVKYLKNRTF
;
A
#
# COMPACT_ATOMS: atom_id res chain seq x y z
N MET A 1 -31.62 -53.59 68.89
CA MET A 1 -32.23 -52.82 67.78
C MET A 1 -31.42 -51.54 67.60
N LYS A 2 -30.79 -51.41 66.42
CA LYS A 2 -30.05 -50.25 65.86
C LYS A 2 -28.80 -49.74 66.60
N ILE A 3 -27.66 -50.00 65.94
CA ILE A 3 -26.30 -49.53 66.20
C ILE A 3 -26.08 -48.20 65.44
N TYR A 4 -25.26 -47.34 66.03
CA TYR A 4 -24.75 -46.05 65.54
C TYR A 4 -24.04 -46.15 64.17
N HIS A 5 -23.91 -45.03 63.44
CA HIS A 5 -22.61 -44.41 63.11
C HIS A 5 -22.72 -43.15 62.22
N LEU A 6 -22.10 -42.09 62.75
CA LEU A 6 -21.26 -41.07 62.12
C LEU A 6 -21.11 -41.15 60.58
N LEU A 7 -21.54 -40.11 59.88
CA LEU A 7 -21.21 -39.91 58.45
C LEU A 7 -20.22 -38.75 58.32
N VAL A 8 -19.01 -39.13 57.92
CA VAL A 8 -17.88 -38.28 57.55
C VAL A 8 -18.19 -37.62 56.21
N GLY A 9 -18.13 -36.29 56.15
CA GLY A 9 -18.21 -35.54 54.90
C GLY A 9 -16.91 -35.67 54.11
N LEU A 10 -17.00 -36.24 52.91
CA LEU A 10 -15.90 -36.27 51.93
C LEU A 10 -15.93 -34.97 51.12
N ILE A 11 -14.89 -34.15 51.26
CA ILE A 11 -14.60 -33.03 50.35
C ILE A 11 -13.88 -33.61 49.13
N LEU A 12 -14.55 -33.68 47.99
CA LEU A 12 -13.93 -33.95 46.69
C LEU A 12 -13.65 -32.60 46.02
N GLY A 13 -12.39 -32.16 46.11
CA GLY A 13 -11.90 -31.02 45.36
C GLY A 13 -11.87 -31.33 43.87
N SER A 14 -12.68 -30.61 43.09
CA SER A 14 -12.63 -30.63 41.63
C SER A 14 -11.46 -29.77 41.17
N ILE A 15 -10.44 -30.40 40.60
CA ILE A 15 -9.34 -29.71 39.92
C ILE A 15 -9.92 -29.11 38.64
N PHE A 16 -10.18 -27.80 38.63
CA PHE A 16 -10.41 -27.07 37.39
C PHE A 16 -9.06 -26.93 36.68
N ALA A 17 -8.85 -27.73 35.64
CA ALA A 17 -7.83 -27.44 34.65
C ALA A 17 -8.28 -26.20 33.85
N PRO A 18 -7.44 -25.16 33.70
CA PRO A 18 -7.80 -24.03 32.85
C PRO A 18 -7.83 -24.53 31.40
N GLN A 19 -9.01 -24.45 30.77
CA GLN A 19 -9.18 -24.63 29.35
C GLN A 19 -8.38 -23.51 28.67
N GLN A 20 -7.22 -23.86 28.10
CA GLN A 20 -6.51 -22.98 27.17
C GLN A 20 -7.45 -22.73 26.00
N LEU A 21 -7.92 -21.48 25.86
CA LEU A 21 -8.50 -20.99 24.63
C LEU A 21 -7.38 -21.06 23.58
N LEU A 22 -7.38 -22.11 22.78
CA LEU A 22 -6.62 -22.11 21.54
C LEU A 22 -7.33 -21.13 20.62
N ALA A 23 -6.67 -20.00 20.33
CA ALA A 23 -7.07 -19.16 19.22
C ALA A 23 -6.94 -20.00 17.94
N GLU A 24 -8.06 -20.46 17.40
CA GLU A 24 -8.13 -21.10 16.08
C GLU A 24 -7.88 -20.04 15.01
N GLY A 25 -6.61 -19.66 14.83
CA GLY A 25 -6.14 -18.93 13.66
C GLY A 25 -5.90 -19.90 12.52
N SER A 26 -6.96 -20.44 11.93
CA SER A 26 -6.87 -21.17 10.67
C SER A 26 -6.65 -20.17 9.53
N ASN A 27 -5.41 -19.68 9.39
CA ASN A 27 -5.00 -18.79 8.31
C ASN A 27 -4.83 -19.63 7.03
N THR A 28 -5.94 -19.92 6.34
CA THR A 28 -5.87 -20.73 5.12
C THR A 28 -5.37 -19.87 3.96
N MET A 29 -4.86 -20.50 2.89
CA MET A 29 -4.51 -19.78 1.64
C MET A 29 -5.69 -18.98 1.07
N GLN A 30 -6.91 -19.27 1.50
CA GLN A 30 -8.15 -18.62 1.08
C GLN A 30 -8.32 -17.20 1.64
N ASP A 31 -7.60 -16.86 2.72
CA ASP A 31 -7.65 -15.54 3.36
C ASP A 31 -6.54 -14.59 2.86
N LYS A 32 -5.70 -15.05 1.93
CA LYS A 32 -4.63 -14.26 1.32
C LYS A 32 -5.16 -13.36 0.23
N ILE A 33 -4.75 -12.09 0.23
CA ILE A 33 -5.21 -11.11 -0.76
C ILE A 33 -4.12 -10.72 -1.77
N VAL A 34 -4.55 -10.31 -2.96
CA VAL A 34 -3.72 -9.71 -4.00
C VAL A 34 -4.07 -8.23 -4.12
N ILE A 35 -3.06 -7.37 -4.00
CA ILE A 35 -3.20 -5.93 -4.15
C ILE A 35 -2.50 -5.52 -5.44
N ALA A 36 -3.27 -5.01 -6.41
CA ALA A 36 -2.74 -4.57 -7.69
C ALA A 36 -2.04 -3.21 -7.54
N HIS A 37 -0.71 -3.24 -7.47
CA HIS A 37 0.13 -2.07 -7.27
C HIS A 37 0.07 -1.18 -8.51
N ARG A 38 -0.55 -0.02 -8.33
CA ARG A 38 -0.90 0.94 -9.38
C ARG A 38 -1.78 0.36 -10.51
N GLY A 39 -2.52 -0.71 -10.23
CA GLY A 39 -3.24 -1.50 -11.22
C GLY A 39 -2.39 -2.64 -11.81
N ALA A 40 -2.66 -3.03 -13.05
CA ALA A 40 -1.90 -4.04 -13.76
C ALA A 40 -0.64 -3.41 -14.41
N SER A 41 0.16 -2.73 -13.58
CA SER A 41 1.25 -1.83 -14.00
C SER A 41 2.42 -2.54 -14.70
N GLY A 42 2.51 -3.86 -14.56
CA GLY A 42 3.42 -4.70 -15.33
C GLY A 42 3.03 -4.90 -16.79
N TYR A 43 1.82 -4.46 -17.19
CA TYR A 43 1.24 -4.68 -18.51
C TYR A 43 0.75 -3.40 -19.20
N LEU A 44 0.30 -2.42 -18.43
CA LEU A 44 -0.24 -1.14 -18.90
C LEU A 44 0.36 0.00 -18.08
N PRO A 45 0.44 1.23 -18.62
CA PRO A 45 0.97 2.36 -17.88
C PRO A 45 0.28 2.54 -16.53
N GLU A 46 1.09 2.73 -15.49
CA GLU A 46 0.64 2.80 -14.11
C GLU A 46 -0.49 3.82 -13.91
N HIS A 47 -1.41 3.50 -12.99
CA HIS A 47 -2.55 4.33 -12.61
C HIS A 47 -3.57 4.71 -13.69
N THR A 48 -3.38 4.31 -14.95
CA THR A 48 -4.38 4.53 -15.98
C THR A 48 -5.64 3.71 -15.69
N LEU A 49 -6.82 4.24 -16.02
CA LEU A 49 -8.08 3.49 -15.87
C LEU A 49 -8.06 2.14 -16.62
N ALA A 50 -7.29 2.04 -17.71
CA ALA A 50 -7.04 0.78 -18.42
C ALA A 50 -6.27 -0.23 -17.55
N ALA A 51 -5.19 0.19 -16.88
CA ALA A 51 -4.45 -0.67 -15.96
C ALA A 51 -5.32 -1.12 -14.78
N LYS A 52 -6.23 -0.25 -14.30
CA LYS A 52 -7.19 -0.59 -13.23
C LYS A 52 -8.22 -1.61 -13.70
N ALA A 53 -8.83 -1.40 -14.86
CA ALA A 53 -9.78 -2.34 -15.44
C ALA A 53 -9.15 -3.72 -15.72
N MET A 54 -7.89 -3.75 -16.17
CA MET A 54 -7.15 -5.00 -16.35
C MET A 54 -6.89 -5.71 -15.02
N ALA A 55 -6.42 -5.00 -13.98
CA ALA A 55 -6.21 -5.57 -12.65
C ALA A 55 -7.50 -6.14 -12.05
N TYR A 56 -8.60 -5.42 -12.23
CA TYR A 56 -9.94 -5.88 -11.85
C TYR A 56 -10.28 -7.20 -12.55
N ALA A 57 -10.13 -7.26 -13.88
CA ALA A 57 -10.42 -8.46 -14.66
C ALA A 57 -9.50 -9.64 -14.31
N MET A 58 -8.28 -9.37 -13.83
CA MET A 58 -7.35 -10.39 -13.33
C MET A 58 -7.73 -10.95 -11.96
N GLY A 59 -8.71 -10.34 -11.28
CA GLY A 59 -9.24 -10.80 -9.99
C GLY A 59 -8.45 -10.31 -8.78
N ALA A 60 -7.84 -9.12 -8.85
CA ALA A 60 -7.24 -8.49 -7.69
C ALA A 60 -8.31 -8.19 -6.62
N ASP A 61 -8.01 -8.48 -5.36
CA ASP A 61 -8.89 -8.20 -4.22
C ASP A 61 -8.97 -6.70 -3.93
N TYR A 62 -7.85 -6.00 -4.11
CA TYR A 62 -7.74 -4.56 -3.97
C TYR A 62 -6.94 -3.97 -5.12
N ILE A 63 -7.28 -2.74 -5.51
CA ILE A 63 -6.54 -1.96 -6.50
C ILE A 63 -6.04 -0.68 -5.83
N GLU A 64 -4.76 -0.36 -6.00
CA GLU A 64 -4.10 0.75 -5.31
C GLU A 64 -4.21 2.09 -6.04
N GLN A 65 -4.37 3.18 -5.29
CA GLN A 65 -4.33 4.57 -5.76
C GLN A 65 -3.24 5.34 -5.01
N ASP A 66 -2.25 5.89 -5.70
CA ASP A 66 -1.38 6.92 -5.15
C ASP A 66 -2.01 8.29 -5.41
N VAL A 67 -2.22 9.12 -4.38
CA VAL A 67 -2.90 10.40 -4.58
C VAL A 67 -2.04 11.62 -4.27
N VAL A 68 -2.14 12.61 -5.16
CA VAL A 68 -1.57 13.96 -5.05
C VAL A 68 -2.61 15.01 -5.41
N MET A 69 -2.37 16.29 -5.09
CA MET A 69 -3.29 17.38 -5.45
C MET A 69 -2.85 18.20 -6.64
N THR A 70 -3.83 18.72 -7.37
CA THR A 70 -3.66 19.74 -8.41
C THR A 70 -3.67 21.15 -7.83
N LYS A 71 -3.33 22.14 -8.65
CA LYS A 71 -3.42 23.58 -8.34
C LYS A 71 -4.82 23.99 -7.88
N ASP A 72 -5.84 23.52 -8.58
CA ASP A 72 -7.27 23.78 -8.36
C ASP A 72 -7.94 22.77 -7.41
N ASN A 73 -7.14 22.16 -6.52
CA ASN A 73 -7.57 21.34 -5.39
C ASN A 73 -8.35 20.06 -5.76
N GLN A 74 -8.08 19.50 -6.93
CA GLN A 74 -8.55 18.17 -7.31
C GLN A 74 -7.55 17.12 -6.82
N VAL A 75 -8.05 15.94 -6.44
CA VAL A 75 -7.23 14.80 -6.04
C VAL A 75 -7.08 13.87 -7.24
N ILE A 76 -5.84 13.73 -7.74
CA ILE A 76 -5.50 12.90 -8.90
C ILE A 76 -4.72 11.67 -8.48
N VAL A 77 -4.74 10.64 -9.32
CA VAL A 77 -4.01 9.39 -9.11
C VAL A 77 -2.68 9.45 -9.84
N LEU A 78 -1.58 9.59 -9.08
CA LEU A 78 -0.21 9.76 -9.58
C LEU A 78 0.78 9.37 -8.47
N HIS A 79 1.74 8.50 -8.79
CA HIS A 79 2.72 8.00 -7.81
C HIS A 79 3.60 9.09 -7.22
N ASP A 80 4.24 9.88 -8.07
CA ASP A 80 5.10 10.98 -7.64
C ASP A 80 4.32 12.31 -7.70
N PRO A 81 4.66 13.31 -6.86
CA PRO A 81 4.08 14.65 -7.01
C PRO A 81 4.51 15.36 -8.31
N PHE A 82 5.29 14.69 -9.16
CA PHE A 82 5.84 15.20 -10.41
C PHE A 82 5.26 14.47 -11.61
N LEU A 83 4.93 15.23 -12.65
CA LEU A 83 4.33 14.74 -13.89
C LEU A 83 5.36 14.21 -14.91
N ASP A 84 6.64 14.51 -14.71
CA ASP A 84 7.68 14.44 -15.73
C ASP A 84 8.36 13.07 -15.93
N ALA A 85 7.97 12.07 -15.16
CA ALA A 85 8.45 10.68 -15.31
C ALA A 85 7.42 9.76 -15.99
N VAL A 86 6.20 10.25 -16.22
CA VAL A 86 5.05 9.45 -16.71
C VAL A 86 4.18 10.21 -17.71
N THR A 87 4.54 11.45 -18.09
CA THR A 87 3.78 12.24 -19.06
C THR A 87 4.68 13.04 -20.02
N ASP A 88 4.05 13.63 -21.04
CA ASP A 88 4.65 14.57 -21.99
C ASP A 88 4.71 16.04 -21.50
N VAL A 89 4.61 16.27 -20.18
CA VAL A 89 4.52 17.63 -19.60
C VAL A 89 5.70 18.54 -19.95
N ALA A 90 6.91 17.97 -20.08
CA ALA A 90 8.11 18.73 -20.40
C ALA A 90 8.05 19.33 -21.81
N ASP A 91 7.46 18.62 -22.76
CA ASP A 91 7.27 19.09 -24.14
C ASP A 91 6.08 20.07 -24.22
N LYS A 92 4.99 19.75 -23.53
CA LYS A 92 3.76 20.55 -23.60
C LYS A 92 3.84 21.87 -22.82
N PHE A 93 4.54 21.86 -21.68
CA PHE A 93 4.69 23.00 -20.78
C PHE A 93 6.16 23.24 -20.38
N PRO A 94 7.06 23.53 -21.34
CA PRO A 94 8.52 23.50 -21.12
C PRO A 94 9.06 24.54 -20.12
N LYS A 95 8.25 25.54 -19.77
CA LYS A 95 8.63 26.64 -18.86
C LYS A 95 7.95 26.56 -17.49
N ARG A 96 7.09 25.57 -17.25
CA ARG A 96 6.30 25.42 -16.00
C ARG A 96 6.91 24.40 -15.05
N TYR A 97 8.22 24.50 -14.85
CA TYR A 97 8.97 23.64 -13.93
C TYR A 97 9.40 24.42 -12.67
N ARG A 98 9.70 23.68 -11.60
CA ARG A 98 10.49 24.15 -10.45
C ARG A 98 11.87 23.49 -10.48
N ILE A 99 12.86 24.09 -9.81
CA ILE A 99 14.12 23.41 -9.53
C ILE A 99 13.95 22.62 -8.24
N TRP A 100 14.05 21.30 -8.33
CA TRP A 100 13.90 20.39 -7.20
C TRP A 100 15.07 19.40 -7.21
N GLY A 101 15.82 19.33 -6.10
CA GLY A 101 17.02 18.48 -6.03
C GLY A 101 18.04 18.77 -7.14
N GLY A 102 18.15 20.04 -7.57
CA GLY A 102 19.04 20.46 -8.66
C GLY A 102 18.57 20.13 -10.07
N LYS A 103 17.35 19.57 -10.25
CA LYS A 103 16.79 19.20 -11.56
C LYS A 103 15.51 19.98 -11.85
N ARG A 104 15.16 20.15 -13.12
CA ARG A 104 13.85 20.69 -13.54
C ARG A 104 12.80 19.63 -13.27
N ARG A 105 11.78 19.96 -12.47
CA ARG A 105 10.65 19.08 -12.17
C ARG A 105 9.31 19.78 -12.37
N TRP A 106 8.30 19.04 -12.86
CA TRP A 106 6.96 19.57 -13.12
C TRP A 106 5.98 19.07 -12.07
N LEU A 107 5.69 19.88 -11.06
CA LEU A 107 4.84 19.47 -9.94
C LEU A 107 3.36 19.50 -10.33
N ALA A 108 2.61 18.44 -10.01
CA ALA A 108 1.17 18.38 -10.25
C ALA A 108 0.40 19.56 -9.60
N MET A 109 0.84 20.02 -8.43
CA MET A 109 0.26 21.16 -7.73
C MET A 109 0.40 22.51 -8.45
N ASP A 110 1.25 22.60 -9.47
CA ASP A 110 1.38 23.80 -10.30
C ASP A 110 0.39 23.82 -11.47
N PHE A 111 -0.31 22.72 -11.75
CA PHE A 111 -1.23 22.58 -12.88
C PHE A 111 -2.67 22.38 -12.41
N THR A 112 -3.62 22.97 -13.14
CA THR A 112 -5.05 22.69 -12.96
C THR A 112 -5.38 21.28 -13.48
N LEU A 113 -6.48 20.69 -13.01
CA LEU A 113 -6.94 19.41 -13.53
C LEU A 113 -7.18 19.48 -15.05
N ALA A 114 -7.73 20.59 -15.53
CA ALA A 114 -7.95 20.81 -16.96
C ALA A 114 -6.64 20.77 -17.77
N GLU A 115 -5.56 21.40 -17.28
CA GLU A 115 -4.23 21.31 -17.92
C GLU A 115 -3.70 19.87 -17.89
N ILE A 116 -3.79 19.18 -16.74
CA ILE A 116 -3.32 17.80 -16.56
C ILE A 116 -4.06 16.82 -17.49
N LYS A 117 -5.37 16.97 -17.66
CA LYS A 117 -6.18 16.13 -18.57
C LYS A 117 -5.80 16.29 -20.04
N THR A 118 -5.02 17.32 -20.39
CA THR A 118 -4.48 17.44 -21.74
C THR A 118 -3.18 16.65 -21.95
N LEU A 119 -2.50 16.21 -20.89
CA LEU A 119 -1.25 15.48 -20.98
C LEU A 119 -1.48 14.06 -21.48
N LYS A 120 -0.50 13.52 -22.19
CA LYS A 120 -0.44 12.09 -22.51
C LYS A 120 0.31 11.39 -21.39
N ALA A 121 -0.38 10.50 -20.68
CA ALA A 121 0.24 9.59 -19.73
C ALA A 121 0.85 8.39 -20.48
N GLY A 122 1.93 7.82 -19.94
CA GLY A 122 2.63 6.68 -20.52
C GLY A 122 3.37 5.87 -19.47
N GLU A 123 4.04 4.80 -19.92
CA GLU A 123 4.90 3.99 -19.06
C GLU A 123 5.98 4.85 -18.39
N ALA A 124 6.38 4.47 -17.17
CA ALA A 124 7.39 5.21 -16.43
C ALA A 124 8.74 5.21 -17.18
N PHE A 125 9.40 6.37 -17.23
CA PHE A 125 10.67 6.55 -17.92
C PHE A 125 11.70 7.33 -17.11
N ASN A 126 12.96 7.12 -17.47
CA ASN A 126 14.08 7.98 -17.10
C ASN A 126 14.51 8.80 -18.33
N LEU A 127 15.29 9.85 -18.11
CA LEU A 127 15.97 10.55 -19.19
C LEU A 127 17.39 10.00 -19.36
N ASP A 128 17.79 9.73 -20.59
CA ASP A 128 19.19 9.43 -20.93
C ASP A 128 20.08 10.69 -20.89
N GLU A 129 21.36 10.53 -21.20
CA GLU A 129 22.34 11.61 -21.26
C GLU A 129 22.00 12.73 -22.26
N ASN A 130 21.16 12.43 -23.26
CA ASN A 130 20.69 13.36 -24.28
C ASN A 130 19.32 13.96 -23.95
N GLY A 131 18.75 13.63 -22.78
CA GLY A 131 17.44 14.07 -22.36
C GLY A 131 16.28 13.36 -23.04
N GLN A 132 16.52 12.20 -23.66
CA GLN A 132 15.47 11.39 -24.29
C GLN A 132 14.85 10.40 -23.30
N PRO A 133 13.52 10.17 -23.37
CA PRO A 133 12.85 9.23 -22.49
C PRO A 133 13.23 7.78 -22.82
N VAL A 134 13.66 7.04 -21.80
CA VAL A 134 13.99 5.61 -21.85
C VAL A 134 13.14 4.88 -20.81
N ALA A 135 12.45 3.81 -21.24
CA ALA A 135 11.53 3.08 -20.39
C ALA A 135 12.27 2.54 -19.15
N LYS A 136 11.68 2.70 -17.97
CA LYS A 136 12.24 2.12 -16.74
C LYS A 136 12.26 0.60 -16.79
N TYR A 137 11.23 0.01 -17.41
CA TYR A 137 11.11 -1.42 -17.66
C TYR A 137 10.88 -1.66 -19.16
N ALA A 138 11.90 -2.12 -19.86
CA ALA A 138 11.88 -2.23 -21.33
C ALA A 138 10.85 -3.24 -21.87
N GLU A 139 10.45 -4.23 -21.06
CA GLU A 139 9.50 -5.29 -21.45
C GLU A 139 8.03 -4.94 -21.16
N ARG A 140 7.77 -3.79 -20.53
CA ARG A 140 6.41 -3.31 -20.24
C ARG A 140 5.79 -2.59 -21.44
N PHE A 141 4.67 -1.92 -21.21
CA PHE A 141 3.94 -1.22 -22.25
C PHE A 141 4.85 -0.21 -22.97
N PRO A 142 4.88 -0.18 -24.32
CA PRO A 142 5.78 0.71 -25.04
C PRO A 142 5.54 2.19 -24.76
N LEU A 143 6.61 2.94 -24.47
CA LEU A 143 6.54 4.37 -24.17
C LEU A 143 5.77 5.16 -25.23
N PHE A 144 4.84 6.00 -24.76
CA PHE A 144 4.03 6.93 -25.56
C PHE A 144 3.31 6.29 -26.76
N LYS A 145 3.01 4.98 -26.70
CA LYS A 145 2.07 4.32 -27.61
C LYS A 145 0.66 4.38 -27.03
N SER A 146 -0.36 4.32 -27.91
CA SER A 146 -1.76 4.52 -27.54
C SER A 146 -2.01 5.92 -26.94
N ASP A 147 -3.16 6.10 -26.29
CA ASP A 147 -3.55 7.33 -25.61
C ASP A 147 -4.05 6.99 -24.20
N PHE A 148 -3.37 7.54 -23.19
CA PHE A 148 -3.73 7.37 -21.79
C PHE A 148 -3.71 8.73 -21.07
N GLN A 149 -4.46 8.83 -19.99
CA GLN A 149 -4.62 10.05 -19.21
C GLN A 149 -4.52 9.77 -17.72
N ILE A 150 -4.12 10.80 -16.97
CA ILE A 150 -4.18 10.80 -15.50
C ILE A 150 -5.65 10.87 -15.07
N ALA A 151 -6.05 9.98 -14.15
CA ALA A 151 -7.37 9.95 -13.54
C ALA A 151 -7.43 10.79 -12.26
N THR A 152 -8.61 11.26 -11.92
CA THR A 152 -8.95 11.71 -10.55
C THR A 152 -9.24 10.50 -9.68
N LEU A 153 -9.11 10.64 -8.35
CA LEU A 153 -9.52 9.59 -7.42
C LEU A 153 -11.01 9.24 -7.58
N ALA A 154 -11.85 10.25 -7.82
CA ALA A 154 -13.28 10.08 -8.05
C ALA A 154 -13.59 9.21 -9.28
N GLU A 155 -12.99 9.52 -10.44
CA GLU A 155 -13.16 8.73 -11.67
C GLU A 155 -12.72 7.27 -11.47
N GLU A 156 -11.68 7.01 -10.69
CA GLU A 156 -11.23 5.65 -10.42
C GLU A 156 -12.17 4.88 -9.47
N ILE A 157 -12.66 5.54 -8.41
CA ILE A 157 -13.66 4.93 -7.52
C ILE A 157 -14.94 4.61 -8.31
N GLU A 158 -15.38 5.50 -9.18
CA GLU A 158 -16.54 5.28 -10.07
C GLU A 158 -16.34 4.08 -11.00
N LEU A 159 -15.14 3.92 -11.57
CA LEU A 159 -14.79 2.75 -12.37
C LEU A 159 -14.91 1.47 -11.54
N ILE A 160 -14.28 1.41 -10.36
CA ILE A 160 -14.25 0.20 -9.53
C ILE A 160 -15.65 -0.15 -9.00
N GLN A 161 -16.40 0.82 -8.47
CA GLN A 161 -17.77 0.60 -8.01
C GLN A 161 -18.71 0.22 -9.16
N GLY A 162 -18.54 0.83 -10.35
CA GLY A 162 -19.27 0.47 -11.55
C GLY A 162 -18.98 -0.95 -12.04
N LEU A 163 -17.72 -1.38 -11.99
CA LEU A 163 -17.31 -2.76 -12.28
C LEU A 163 -17.87 -3.74 -11.24
N ASN A 164 -17.83 -3.42 -9.95
CA ASN A 164 -18.44 -4.25 -8.89
C ASN A 164 -19.94 -4.45 -9.15
N LYS A 165 -20.66 -3.37 -9.46
CA LYS A 165 -22.08 -3.44 -9.79
C LYS A 165 -22.37 -4.28 -11.03
N SER A 166 -21.56 -4.13 -12.10
CA SER A 166 -21.85 -4.76 -13.39
C SER A 166 -21.40 -6.22 -13.49
N THR A 167 -20.38 -6.61 -12.73
CA THR A 167 -19.82 -7.97 -12.76
C THR A 167 -20.23 -8.84 -11.57
N GLY A 168 -20.72 -8.21 -10.49
CA GLY A 168 -21.06 -8.88 -9.23
C GLY A 168 -19.85 -9.26 -8.38
N GLN A 169 -18.62 -8.85 -8.76
CA GLN A 169 -17.47 -8.94 -7.86
C GLN A 169 -17.48 -7.78 -6.86
N ASP A 170 -16.54 -7.83 -5.91
CA ASP A 170 -16.44 -6.87 -4.81
C ASP A 170 -14.97 -6.54 -4.54
N THR A 171 -14.30 -5.91 -5.51
CA THR A 171 -12.91 -5.45 -5.41
C THR A 171 -12.84 -4.15 -4.62
N GLY A 172 -11.89 -4.06 -3.70
CA GLY A 172 -11.63 -2.89 -2.85
C GLY A 172 -10.66 -1.88 -3.44
N ILE A 173 -10.50 -0.76 -2.71
CA ILE A 173 -9.54 0.30 -2.99
C ILE A 173 -8.45 0.37 -1.92
N TYR A 174 -7.25 0.81 -2.30
CA TYR A 174 -6.10 0.90 -1.41
C TYR A 174 -5.39 2.24 -1.66
N VAL A 175 -5.77 3.26 -0.89
CA VAL A 175 -5.40 4.65 -1.18
C VAL A 175 -4.17 5.08 -0.39
N GLU A 176 -3.08 5.39 -1.09
CA GLU A 176 -1.89 6.01 -0.55
C GLU A 176 -1.95 7.53 -0.62
N ILE A 177 -1.75 8.21 0.51
CA ILE A 177 -1.59 9.66 0.56
C ILE A 177 -0.11 10.01 0.35
N LYS A 178 0.26 10.55 -0.82
CA LYS A 178 1.64 10.89 -1.16
C LYS A 178 2.07 12.22 -0.54
N SER A 179 3.21 12.20 0.15
CA SER A 179 3.90 13.38 0.69
C SER A 179 2.96 14.41 1.35
N PRO A 180 2.12 14.02 2.34
CA PRO A 180 1.16 14.93 2.96
C PRO A 180 1.82 16.16 3.59
N PHE A 181 3.01 16.00 4.18
CA PHE A 181 3.82 17.11 4.68
C PHE A 181 4.02 18.21 3.62
N TYR A 182 4.43 17.82 2.40
CA TYR A 182 4.73 18.78 1.34
C TYR A 182 3.46 19.49 0.85
N HIS A 183 2.35 18.76 0.72
CA HIS A 183 1.05 19.38 0.41
C HIS A 183 0.66 20.43 1.45
N ARG A 184 0.86 20.15 2.75
CA ARG A 184 0.57 21.12 3.82
C ARG A 184 1.47 22.36 3.75
N GLN A 185 2.76 22.20 3.39
CA GLN A 185 3.66 23.34 3.16
C GLN A 185 3.20 24.23 1.99
N GLU A 186 2.56 23.66 0.98
CA GLU A 186 1.95 24.39 -0.15
C GLU A 186 0.50 24.85 0.17
N GLY A 187 0.08 24.81 1.44
CA GLY A 187 -1.24 25.29 1.89
C GLY A 187 -2.41 24.38 1.52
N LYS A 188 -2.16 23.10 1.23
CA LYS A 188 -3.15 22.12 0.81
C LYS A 188 -3.26 20.97 1.81
N ASP A 189 -4.49 20.59 2.17
CA ASP A 189 -4.75 19.44 3.04
C ASP A 189 -5.25 18.27 2.19
N ILE A 190 -4.31 17.55 1.58
CA ILE A 190 -4.61 16.39 0.73
C ILE A 190 -5.35 15.31 1.50
N THR A 191 -4.93 15.02 2.72
CA THR A 191 -5.54 14.00 3.56
C THR A 191 -7.01 14.29 3.80
N ARG A 192 -7.35 15.51 4.21
CA ARG A 192 -8.76 15.88 4.40
C ARG A 192 -9.56 15.75 3.11
N LYS A 193 -9.02 16.20 1.97
CA LYS A 193 -9.69 16.09 0.67
C LYS A 193 -9.91 14.65 0.23
N THR A 194 -8.93 13.78 0.43
CA THR A 194 -9.04 12.35 0.15
C THR A 194 -10.11 11.70 1.02
N LEU A 195 -10.14 11.98 2.33
CA LEU A 195 -11.18 11.47 3.24
C LEU A 195 -12.58 11.99 2.88
N ASP A 196 -12.71 13.26 2.48
CA ASP A 196 -13.99 13.81 2.03
C ASP A 196 -14.51 13.05 0.79
N ILE A 197 -13.63 12.75 -0.18
CA ILE A 197 -13.97 11.95 -1.37
C ILE A 197 -14.38 10.54 -0.95
N LEU A 198 -13.56 9.83 -0.16
CA LEU A 198 -13.85 8.47 0.30
C LEU A 198 -15.21 8.38 1.00
N LYS A 199 -15.50 9.33 1.90
CA LYS A 199 -16.79 9.43 2.59
C LYS A 199 -17.94 9.65 1.61
N SER A 200 -17.78 10.50 0.59
CA SER A 200 -18.83 10.76 -0.40
C SER A 200 -19.20 9.54 -1.25
N TYR A 201 -18.26 8.60 -1.43
CA TYR A 201 -18.48 7.32 -2.11
C TYR A 201 -18.82 6.15 -1.17
N GLY A 202 -19.05 6.43 0.13
CA GLY A 202 -19.56 5.46 1.10
C GLY A 202 -18.50 4.78 1.99
N TYR A 203 -17.21 4.98 1.74
CA TYR A 203 -16.13 4.40 2.55
C TYR A 203 -16.01 5.14 3.87
N THR A 204 -16.56 4.60 4.94
CA THR A 204 -16.66 5.24 6.27
C THR A 204 -16.43 4.29 7.45
N HIS A 205 -16.51 2.97 7.28
CA HIS A 205 -16.42 1.97 8.34
C HIS A 205 -15.28 0.97 8.12
N ALA A 206 -14.86 0.28 9.18
CA ALA A 206 -13.67 -0.59 9.13
C ALA A 206 -13.86 -1.82 8.23
N ASP A 207 -15.12 -2.22 8.04
CA ASP A 207 -15.52 -3.36 7.21
C ASP A 207 -15.66 -2.98 5.73
N ASP A 208 -15.65 -1.69 5.39
CA ASP A 208 -15.61 -1.28 4.00
C ASP A 208 -14.31 -1.76 3.35
N LYS A 209 -14.37 -2.14 2.07
CA LYS A 209 -13.20 -2.58 1.29
C LYS A 209 -12.34 -1.39 0.86
N ALA A 210 -11.83 -0.67 1.85
CA ALA A 210 -10.87 0.40 1.70
C ALA A 210 -9.77 0.30 2.76
N TYR A 211 -8.53 0.43 2.30
CA TYR A 211 -7.37 0.73 3.14
C TYR A 211 -6.87 2.14 2.81
N ILE A 212 -6.37 2.84 3.83
CA ILE A 212 -5.58 4.05 3.66
C ILE A 212 -4.15 3.72 4.08
N GLN A 213 -3.19 4.03 3.22
CA GLN A 213 -1.77 3.92 3.54
C GLN A 213 -1.05 5.25 3.43
N CYS A 214 0.03 5.38 4.18
CA CYS A 214 0.91 6.52 4.11
C CYS A 214 2.27 6.18 4.70
N PHE A 215 3.32 6.76 4.13
CA PHE A 215 4.67 6.72 4.67
C PHE A 215 4.84 7.63 5.90
N ASP A 216 4.03 8.68 6.04
CA ASP A 216 4.12 9.66 7.12
C ASP A 216 3.34 9.17 8.37
N PRO A 217 4.03 8.74 9.45
CA PRO A 217 3.38 8.24 10.66
C PRO A 217 2.62 9.34 11.42
N ASP A 218 3.07 10.59 11.33
CA ASP A 218 2.40 11.71 12.00
C ASP A 218 1.10 12.05 11.29
N GLU A 219 1.06 11.90 9.95
CA GLU A 219 -0.19 12.00 9.20
C GLU A 219 -1.15 10.85 9.51
N LEU A 220 -0.70 9.59 9.63
CA LEU A 220 -1.58 8.49 10.04
C LEU A 220 -2.16 8.69 11.44
N LYS A 221 -1.36 9.18 12.38
CA LYS A 221 -1.85 9.56 13.72
C LYS A 221 -2.87 10.68 13.65
N ARG A 222 -2.64 11.71 12.83
CA ARG A 222 -3.61 12.79 12.58
C ARG A 222 -4.92 12.25 11.99
N ILE A 223 -4.85 11.33 11.03
CA ILE A 223 -6.04 10.68 10.46
C ILE A 223 -6.84 9.99 11.55
N LYS A 224 -6.18 9.14 12.35
CA LYS A 224 -6.82 8.36 13.41
C LYS A 224 -7.41 9.23 14.53
N ASN A 225 -6.63 10.19 15.03
CA ASN A 225 -6.94 10.88 16.28
C ASN A 225 -7.79 12.13 16.08
N GLU A 226 -7.77 12.72 14.88
CA GLU A 226 -8.42 14.01 14.62
C GLU A 226 -9.42 13.91 13.46
N LEU A 227 -8.96 13.53 12.26
CA LEU A 227 -9.78 13.68 11.06
C LEU A 227 -10.94 12.69 11.03
N MET A 228 -10.67 11.40 11.16
CA MET A 228 -11.69 10.36 11.13
C MET A 228 -12.76 10.54 12.22
N PRO A 229 -12.40 10.78 13.51
CA PRO A 229 -13.39 11.08 14.54
C PRO A 229 -14.26 12.30 14.21
N ASN A 230 -13.66 13.40 13.76
CA ASN A 230 -14.40 14.62 13.37
C ASN A 230 -15.30 14.40 12.14
N MET A 231 -14.98 13.42 11.32
CA MET A 231 -15.72 13.06 10.11
C MET A 231 -16.67 11.88 10.33
N GLY A 232 -16.74 11.27 11.51
CA GLY A 232 -17.54 10.06 11.74
C GLY A 232 -17.11 8.90 10.84
N MET A 233 -15.80 8.73 10.63
CA MET A 233 -15.19 7.68 9.83
C MET A 233 -14.33 6.77 10.71
N LYS A 234 -14.07 5.55 10.24
CA LYS A 234 -13.14 4.59 10.83
C LYS A 234 -12.70 3.60 9.75
N LEU A 235 -11.75 3.97 8.90
CA LEU A 235 -11.16 3.04 7.91
C LEU A 235 -9.87 2.41 8.45
N LYS A 236 -9.42 1.33 7.81
CA LYS A 236 -8.19 0.63 8.16
C LYS A 236 -6.97 1.43 7.70
N LEU A 237 -6.06 1.72 8.62
CA LEU A 237 -4.82 2.45 8.34
C LEU A 237 -3.62 1.50 8.21
N VAL A 238 -2.74 1.74 7.25
CA VAL A 238 -1.53 0.95 7.01
C VAL A 238 -0.30 1.86 6.96
N GLN A 239 0.67 1.59 7.82
CA GLN A 239 1.95 2.29 7.85
C GLN A 239 2.87 1.74 6.77
N LEU A 240 3.20 2.56 5.78
CA LEU A 240 4.27 2.21 4.83
C LEU A 240 5.64 2.45 5.46
N ILE A 241 6.58 1.55 5.22
CA ILE A 241 7.94 1.65 5.81
C ILE A 241 8.95 1.75 4.67
N ALA A 242 9.69 2.86 4.66
CA ALA A 242 10.78 3.14 3.72
C ALA A 242 12.15 2.99 4.39
N GLU A 243 13.22 3.03 3.61
CA GLU A 243 14.55 3.30 4.14
C GLU A 243 14.76 4.81 4.30
N THR A 244 15.54 5.21 5.30
CA THR A 244 15.76 6.63 5.60
C THR A 244 16.35 7.40 4.42
N ASP A 245 17.27 6.80 3.66
CA ASP A 245 17.94 7.43 2.53
C ASP A 245 17.06 7.62 1.29
N TRP A 246 15.89 6.97 1.22
CA TRP A 246 14.89 7.20 0.17
C TRP A 246 14.28 8.61 0.24
N GLN A 247 14.36 9.24 1.42
CA GLN A 247 13.89 10.60 1.65
C GLN A 247 12.39 10.84 1.40
N GLU A 248 11.58 9.79 1.58
CA GLU A 248 10.15 9.77 1.26
C GLU A 248 9.32 10.75 2.10
N THR A 249 9.68 10.91 3.38
CA THR A 249 8.99 11.80 4.31
C THR A 249 9.93 12.87 4.83
N LYS A 250 9.43 14.12 4.85
CA LYS A 250 10.11 15.28 5.42
C LYS A 250 9.32 15.81 6.60
N ARG A 251 9.99 16.49 7.53
CA ARG A 251 9.37 17.19 8.66
C ARG A 251 10.13 18.46 9.01
N ILE A 252 9.54 19.31 9.84
CA ILE A 252 10.24 20.43 10.46
C ILE A 252 10.68 20.01 11.86
N GLU A 253 11.99 20.08 12.13
CA GLU A 253 12.58 19.93 13.46
C GLU A 253 13.42 21.17 13.77
N ASP A 254 13.20 21.80 14.92
CA ASP A 254 13.88 23.02 15.34
C ASP A 254 13.89 24.14 14.28
N GLY A 255 12.78 24.25 13.54
CA GLY A 255 12.60 25.23 12.47
C GLY A 255 13.31 24.89 11.15
N GLN A 256 13.94 23.72 11.05
CA GLN A 256 14.65 23.26 9.85
C GLN A 256 13.91 22.11 9.17
N LEU A 257 13.94 22.11 7.84
CA LEU A 257 13.46 20.99 7.04
C LEU A 257 14.45 19.83 7.14
N VAL A 258 14.01 18.72 7.69
CA VAL A 258 14.83 17.53 7.88
C VAL A 258 14.15 16.29 7.29
N ASN A 259 14.96 15.27 7.06
CA ASN A 259 14.49 13.98 6.61
C ASN A 259 13.91 13.17 7.78
N TYR A 260 12.79 12.50 7.58
CA TYR A 260 12.27 11.57 8.57
C TYR A 260 13.15 10.32 8.62
N SER A 261 13.67 9.97 9.80
CA SER A 261 14.39 8.70 10.00
C SER A 261 13.38 7.57 10.21
N TYR A 262 13.46 6.55 9.34
CA TYR A 262 12.72 5.31 9.47
C TYR A 262 13.45 4.27 10.32
N ASP A 263 14.67 4.56 10.78
CA ASP A 263 15.55 3.57 11.43
C ASP A 263 14.88 2.96 12.67
N TRP A 264 14.07 3.74 13.38
CA TRP A 264 13.36 3.26 14.56
C TRP A 264 12.31 2.17 14.26
N PHE A 265 11.83 2.04 13.01
CA PHE A 265 10.91 0.95 12.62
C PHE A 265 11.57 -0.43 12.67
N PHE A 266 12.90 -0.49 12.68
CA PHE A 266 13.68 -1.73 12.73
C PHE A 266 14.12 -2.10 14.15
N GLU A 267 13.92 -1.20 15.12
CA GLU A 267 14.30 -1.41 16.52
C GLU A 267 13.27 -2.28 17.27
N PRO A 268 13.70 -3.04 18.30
CA PRO A 268 12.78 -3.83 19.12
C PRO A 268 11.66 -2.99 19.75
N GLY A 269 10.43 -3.49 19.68
CA GLY A 269 9.21 -2.87 20.18
C GLY A 269 8.60 -1.83 19.23
N ALA A 270 9.16 -1.63 18.04
CA ALA A 270 8.64 -0.66 17.08
C ALA A 270 7.22 -1.01 16.62
N MET A 271 6.94 -2.28 16.33
CA MET A 271 5.62 -2.67 15.80
C MET A 271 4.51 -2.51 16.83
N ALA A 272 4.81 -2.61 18.13
CA ALA A 272 3.85 -2.30 19.18
C ALA A 272 3.42 -0.82 19.14
N LYS A 273 4.36 0.09 18.89
CA LYS A 273 4.06 1.53 18.70
C LYS A 273 3.24 1.78 17.44
N VAL A 274 3.49 1.03 16.37
CA VAL A 274 2.70 1.13 15.12
C VAL A 274 1.26 0.67 15.34
N ALA A 275 1.07 -0.44 16.06
CA ALA A 275 -0.25 -0.98 16.40
C ALA A 275 -1.13 -0.02 17.23
N GLU A 276 -0.52 0.96 17.91
CA GLU A 276 -1.27 2.02 18.58
C GLU A 276 -2.03 2.92 17.62
N TYR A 277 -1.72 2.97 16.32
CA TYR A 277 -2.40 3.84 15.36
C TYR A 277 -2.77 3.20 14.03
N ALA A 278 -2.10 2.14 13.60
CA ALA A 278 -2.38 1.44 12.35
C ALA A 278 -2.96 0.03 12.60
N GLN A 279 -3.63 -0.51 11.58
CA GLN A 279 -4.10 -1.90 11.54
C GLN A 279 -3.13 -2.81 10.78
N GLY A 280 -2.19 -2.23 10.02
CA GLY A 280 -1.18 -2.98 9.30
C GLY A 280 0.07 -2.20 8.98
N ILE A 281 1.05 -2.91 8.42
CA ILE A 281 2.26 -2.35 7.84
C ILE A 281 2.40 -2.77 6.37
N GLY A 282 2.94 -1.88 5.55
CA GLY A 282 3.38 -2.18 4.20
C GLY A 282 4.88 -1.87 4.08
N PRO A 283 5.77 -2.82 4.40
CA PRO A 283 7.20 -2.62 4.25
C PRO A 283 7.68 -2.98 2.84
N TRP A 284 8.85 -2.47 2.46
CA TRP A 284 9.58 -3.06 1.33
C TRP A 284 9.91 -4.52 1.64
N PHE A 285 9.64 -5.43 0.72
CA PHE A 285 9.69 -6.88 0.99
C PHE A 285 10.98 -7.37 1.68
N PRO A 286 12.20 -6.90 1.33
CA PRO A 286 13.43 -7.35 1.99
C PRO A 286 13.49 -7.03 3.48
N MET A 287 12.76 -6.03 3.96
CA MET A 287 12.72 -5.68 5.38
C MET A 287 12.11 -6.80 6.26
N LEU A 288 11.41 -7.76 5.64
CA LEU A 288 10.80 -8.90 6.34
C LEU A 288 11.74 -10.10 6.48
N VAL A 289 12.92 -10.06 5.87
CA VAL A 289 13.93 -11.12 5.92
C VAL A 289 15.24 -10.61 6.50
N GLU A 290 15.99 -11.48 7.18
CA GLU A 290 17.35 -11.16 7.62
C GLU A 290 18.32 -11.24 6.43
N ALA A 291 19.34 -10.37 6.39
CA ALA A 291 20.28 -10.23 5.27
C ALA A 291 21.34 -11.35 5.15
N ASP A 292 21.10 -12.54 5.70
CA ASP A 292 22.10 -13.62 5.78
C ASP A 292 22.02 -14.60 4.59
N ASP A 293 23.06 -14.55 3.75
CA ASP A 293 23.21 -15.26 2.47
C ASP A 293 23.48 -16.77 2.58
N THR A 294 23.43 -17.39 3.77
CA THR A 294 24.00 -18.75 3.94
C THR A 294 23.08 -19.87 4.39
N ALA A 295 21.81 -19.63 4.77
CA ALA A 295 20.86 -20.74 5.03
C ALA A 295 19.39 -20.31 5.15
N GLY A 296 18.63 -20.43 4.05
CA GLY A 296 17.17 -20.36 4.05
C GLY A 296 16.57 -18.98 4.38
N ILE A 297 15.25 -18.86 4.24
CA ILE A 297 14.53 -17.62 4.54
C ILE A 297 14.39 -17.46 6.07
N LYS A 298 15.04 -16.44 6.63
CA LYS A 298 14.97 -16.12 8.06
C LYS A 298 14.07 -14.89 8.29
N PRO A 299 12.96 -15.01 9.04
CA PRO A 299 12.09 -13.88 9.38
C PRO A 299 12.81 -12.80 10.19
N SER A 300 12.68 -11.53 9.79
CA SER A 300 13.25 -10.39 10.53
C SER A 300 12.56 -10.14 11.89
N THR A 301 13.16 -9.31 12.74
CA THR A 301 12.53 -8.81 13.98
C THR A 301 11.20 -8.12 13.68
N MET A 302 11.16 -7.27 12.65
CA MET A 302 9.95 -6.57 12.20
C MET A 302 8.81 -7.55 11.91
N LEU A 303 9.07 -8.61 11.13
CA LEU A 303 8.06 -9.61 10.81
C LEU A 303 7.53 -10.32 12.07
N LYS A 304 8.43 -10.73 12.97
CA LYS A 304 8.06 -11.40 14.23
C LYS A 304 7.19 -10.51 15.11
N GLU A 305 7.56 -9.24 15.28
CA GLU A 305 6.80 -8.29 16.11
C GLU A 305 5.47 -7.87 15.48
N ALA A 306 5.42 -7.66 14.16
CA ALA A 306 4.19 -7.33 13.45
C ALA A 306 3.14 -8.44 13.64
N LYS A 307 3.55 -9.70 13.53
CA LYS A 307 2.69 -10.85 13.84
C LYS A 307 2.26 -10.90 15.30
N ALA A 308 3.19 -10.69 16.23
CA ALA A 308 2.89 -10.72 17.67
C ALA A 308 1.90 -9.62 18.12
N THR A 309 1.84 -8.51 17.37
CA THR A 309 0.95 -7.38 17.62
C THR A 309 -0.38 -7.46 16.84
N GLY A 310 -0.53 -8.47 15.98
CA GLY A 310 -1.74 -8.64 15.15
C GLY A 310 -1.85 -7.65 14.00
N LEU A 311 -0.76 -6.95 13.64
CA LEU A 311 -0.72 -6.11 12.45
C LEU A 311 -0.79 -6.98 11.20
N ILE A 312 -1.67 -6.62 10.26
CA ILE A 312 -1.62 -7.22 8.92
C ILE A 312 -0.38 -6.74 8.19
N ILE A 313 0.21 -7.61 7.36
CA ILE A 313 1.49 -7.34 6.69
C ILE A 313 1.25 -7.44 5.18
N HIS A 314 1.39 -6.32 4.47
CA HIS A 314 1.21 -6.21 3.02
C HIS A 314 2.49 -5.65 2.37
N PRO A 315 3.55 -6.46 2.18
CA PRO A 315 4.79 -5.96 1.60
C PRO A 315 4.65 -5.55 0.14
N PHE A 316 5.48 -4.59 -0.26
CA PHE A 316 5.62 -4.12 -1.64
C PHE A 316 7.08 -4.26 -2.14
N THR A 317 7.37 -4.34 -3.43
CA THR A 317 6.47 -4.67 -4.54
C THR A 317 7.01 -5.93 -5.23
N PHE A 318 6.14 -6.87 -5.54
CA PHE A 318 6.48 -8.11 -6.23
C PHE A 318 6.44 -7.86 -7.73
N ARG A 319 7.60 -8.03 -8.39
CA ARG A 319 7.79 -7.76 -9.81
C ARG A 319 8.45 -8.95 -10.49
N LYS A 320 7.96 -9.30 -11.69
CA LYS A 320 8.57 -10.36 -12.52
C LYS A 320 9.63 -9.83 -13.49
N ASP A 321 9.74 -8.51 -13.63
CA ASP A 321 10.64 -7.88 -14.60
C ASP A 321 12.09 -8.32 -14.38
N PRO A 322 12.92 -8.34 -15.43
CA PRO A 322 14.32 -8.71 -15.33
C PRO A 322 15.06 -7.99 -14.18
N GLY A 323 15.70 -8.76 -13.32
CA GLY A 323 16.46 -8.24 -12.17
C GLY A 323 15.62 -7.75 -10.99
N GLN A 324 14.29 -7.93 -11.00
CA GLN A 324 13.43 -7.55 -9.87
C GLN A 324 13.06 -8.73 -8.95
N ILE A 325 13.24 -9.98 -9.40
CA ILE A 325 13.12 -11.15 -8.53
C ILE A 325 14.36 -11.20 -7.63
N PRO A 326 14.20 -11.24 -6.29
CA PRO A 326 15.34 -11.21 -5.38
C PRO A 326 16.20 -12.48 -5.51
N PRO A 327 17.52 -12.40 -5.26
CA PRO A 327 18.43 -13.54 -5.44
C PRO A 327 18.09 -14.80 -4.63
N PHE A 328 17.40 -14.63 -3.50
CA PHE A 328 16.95 -15.74 -2.65
C PHE A 328 15.69 -16.45 -3.17
N ALA A 329 15.05 -15.93 -4.23
CA ALA A 329 13.91 -16.54 -4.89
C ALA A 329 14.32 -17.09 -6.25
N LYS A 330 13.96 -18.35 -6.52
CA LYS A 330 14.30 -19.02 -7.79
C LYS A 330 13.59 -18.41 -8.99
N ASP A 331 12.31 -18.11 -8.83
CA ASP A 331 11.43 -17.55 -9.85
C ASP A 331 10.28 -16.77 -9.16
N PHE A 332 9.36 -16.22 -9.94
CA PHE A 332 8.27 -15.39 -9.40
C PHE A 332 7.30 -16.20 -8.52
N ASP A 333 7.07 -17.48 -8.83
CA ASP A 333 6.20 -18.36 -8.04
C ASP A 333 6.85 -18.69 -6.68
N ASP A 334 8.16 -18.93 -6.67
CA ASP A 334 8.95 -19.12 -5.45
C ASP A 334 9.01 -17.84 -4.62
N PHE A 335 9.12 -16.67 -5.26
CA PHE A 335 9.05 -15.38 -4.57
C PHE A 335 7.71 -15.21 -3.85
N LEU A 336 6.59 -15.56 -4.48
CA LEU A 336 5.28 -15.55 -3.83
C LEU A 336 5.18 -16.60 -2.72
N ASP A 337 5.74 -17.80 -2.89
CA ASP A 337 5.73 -18.87 -1.88
C ASP A 337 6.45 -18.48 -0.60
N ILE A 338 7.63 -17.86 -0.74
CA ILE A 338 8.40 -17.34 0.38
C ILE A 338 7.52 -16.43 1.24
N TYR A 339 6.77 -15.50 0.63
CA TYR A 339 6.02 -14.52 1.42
C TYR A 339 4.65 -15.03 1.88
N TYR A 340 3.86 -15.63 1.01
CA TYR A 340 2.52 -16.10 1.38
C TYR A 340 2.54 -17.32 2.29
N ARG A 341 3.47 -18.26 2.08
CA ARG A 341 3.51 -19.54 2.80
C ARG A 341 4.58 -19.58 3.89
N GLN A 342 5.83 -19.22 3.58
CA GLN A 342 6.92 -19.37 4.55
C GLN A 342 6.90 -18.24 5.59
N LEU A 343 6.69 -17.00 5.13
CA LEU A 343 6.57 -15.82 5.99
C LEU A 343 5.13 -15.53 6.42
N ASP A 344 4.13 -16.18 5.82
CA ASP A 344 2.70 -16.08 6.17
C ASP A 344 2.19 -14.63 6.26
N VAL A 345 2.51 -13.80 5.24
CA VAL A 345 1.94 -12.46 5.11
C VAL A 345 0.49 -12.54 4.61
N GLN A 346 -0.37 -11.56 4.94
CA GLN A 346 -1.80 -11.60 4.60
C GLN A 346 -2.09 -11.16 3.16
N GLY A 347 -1.21 -10.38 2.55
CA GLY A 347 -1.37 -9.89 1.18
C GLY A 347 -0.06 -9.42 0.60
N VAL A 348 0.02 -9.24 -0.72
CA VAL A 348 1.20 -8.62 -1.36
C VAL A 348 0.76 -7.58 -2.39
N PHE A 349 1.55 -6.51 -2.51
CA PHE A 349 1.48 -5.57 -3.62
C PHE A 349 2.26 -6.11 -4.81
N THR A 350 1.63 -6.25 -5.97
CA THR A 350 2.26 -6.79 -7.18
C THR A 350 1.90 -5.97 -8.41
N ASP A 351 2.86 -5.81 -9.32
CA ASP A 351 2.65 -5.20 -10.64
C ASP A 351 1.99 -6.20 -11.62
N PHE A 352 1.92 -7.48 -11.24
CA PHE A 352 1.41 -8.60 -12.04
C PHE A 352 0.28 -9.34 -11.29
N PRO A 353 -0.94 -8.77 -11.21
CA PRO A 353 -2.02 -9.33 -10.40
C PRO A 353 -2.42 -10.74 -10.80
N ASP A 354 -2.47 -11.03 -12.11
CA ASP A 354 -2.83 -12.34 -12.65
C ASP A 354 -1.94 -13.48 -12.14
N LEU A 355 -0.64 -13.22 -12.00
CA LEU A 355 0.33 -14.21 -11.54
C LEU A 355 0.13 -14.53 -10.06
N ALA A 356 -0.08 -13.51 -9.22
CA ALA A 356 -0.37 -13.71 -7.80
C ALA A 356 -1.72 -14.40 -7.58
N VAL A 357 -2.77 -13.99 -8.31
CA VAL A 357 -4.09 -14.64 -8.26
C VAL A 357 -4.00 -16.10 -8.69
N LYS A 358 -3.26 -16.40 -9.76
CA LYS A 358 -3.02 -17.77 -10.24
C LYS A 358 -2.26 -18.59 -9.19
N TYR A 359 -1.24 -18.01 -8.56
CA TYR A 359 -0.46 -18.68 -7.51
C TYR A 359 -1.37 -19.14 -6.35
N LEU A 360 -2.25 -18.24 -5.86
CA LEU A 360 -3.17 -18.54 -4.74
C LEU A 360 -4.22 -19.59 -5.11
N LYS A 361 -4.83 -19.47 -6.31
CA LYS A 361 -5.85 -20.42 -6.80
C LYS A 361 -5.33 -21.85 -6.99
N ASN A 362 -4.07 -22.01 -7.40
CA ASN A 362 -3.50 -23.33 -7.65
C ASN A 362 -3.11 -24.10 -6.36
N ARG A 363 -3.16 -23.45 -5.19
CA ARG A 363 -2.65 -23.99 -3.92
C ARG A 363 -3.69 -23.97 -2.80
N THR A 364 -4.97 -23.85 -3.14
CA THR A 364 -6.11 -23.85 -2.19
C THR A 364 -6.71 -25.24 -1.91
N PHE A 365 -5.93 -26.32 -2.12
CA PHE A 365 -6.40 -27.72 -1.98
C PHE A 365 -6.16 -28.31 -0.59
#